data_AF-A0A535MFT4-F1
#
_entry.id   AF-A0A535MFT4-F1
#
_cell.length_a   1.000
_cell.length_b   1.000
_cell.length_c   1.000
_cell.angle_alpha   90.00
_cell.angle_beta   90.00
_cell.angle_gamma   90.00
#
_symmetry.space_group_name_H-M   'P 1'
#
loop_
_entity.id
_entity.type
_entity.pdbx_description
1 polymer ?
#
loop_
_entity_poly.entity_id
_entity_poly.type
_entity_poly.pdbx_seq_one_letter_code
_entity_poly.pdbx_strand_id
1 'polypeptide(L)'
;MLPADACPFDRPFPPDFDACPAYQPRTFVALDLRYRPLQPVWTCQHLEVRPTGATGHRFYGSCSIGDAAARERWVEQVRVVRLQALRDLSTQVNRITRPLLSELWAAKGRQLEAQKSSQGDAAETKAVQEVADRMRSQVLAFLDEHRVDLEGASLPYDAVVVLLGVVLERFVSQTSTDAPAGLPPEVLVDFPEAVRIFFDPSQGASDSPSSVQQPPLAS
;
A
#
# COMPACT_ATOMS: atom_id res chain seq x y z
N MET A 1 13.22 23.81 6.81
CA MET A 1 12.45 23.03 7.80
C MET A 1 11.49 22.15 7.01
N LEU A 2 11.44 20.85 7.29
CA LEU A 2 10.48 19.96 6.64
C LEU A 2 9.07 20.21 7.21
N PRO A 3 8.01 19.99 6.43
CA PRO A 3 6.63 19.99 6.94
C PRO A 3 6.46 19.03 8.14
N ALA A 4 5.49 19.30 9.02
CA ALA A 4 5.29 18.53 10.26
C ALA A 4 4.88 17.06 10.01
N ASP A 5 4.18 16.80 8.91
CA ASP A 5 3.79 15.46 8.45
C ASP A 5 4.90 14.76 7.65
N ALA A 6 6.06 15.40 7.43
CA ALA A 6 7.17 14.75 6.74
C ALA A 6 7.69 13.54 7.54
N CYS A 7 7.98 12.45 6.82
CA CYS A 7 8.66 11.30 7.40
C CYS A 7 10.12 11.69 7.74
N PRO A 8 10.54 11.67 9.02
CA PRO A 8 11.84 12.19 9.44
C PRO A 8 12.99 11.21 9.19
N PHE A 9 12.70 9.98 8.78
CA PHE A 9 13.68 8.91 8.65
C PHE A 9 14.26 8.86 7.24
N ASP A 10 15.56 8.56 7.17
CA ASP A 10 16.27 8.37 5.93
C ASP A 10 15.83 7.09 5.22
N ARG A 11 15.81 7.15 3.89
CA ARG A 11 15.39 6.05 3.00
C ARG A 11 16.59 5.58 2.17
N PRO A 12 16.62 4.31 1.73
CA PRO A 12 15.62 3.26 1.97
C PRO A 12 15.61 2.78 3.43
N PHE A 13 14.46 2.26 3.88
CA PHE A 13 14.36 1.70 5.23
C PHE A 13 15.11 0.36 5.27
N PRO A 14 15.94 0.10 6.30
CA PRO A 14 16.58 -1.20 6.46
C PRO A 14 15.55 -2.31 6.78
N PRO A 15 15.87 -3.59 6.54
CA PRO A 15 14.93 -4.70 6.75
C PRO A 15 14.42 -4.85 8.18
N ASP A 16 15.19 -4.38 9.16
CA ASP A 16 14.94 -4.43 10.61
C ASP A 16 14.56 -3.06 11.19
N PHE A 17 14.10 -2.13 10.34
CA PHE A 17 13.72 -0.78 10.77
C PHE A 17 12.60 -0.79 11.82
N ASP A 18 12.89 -0.26 13.01
CA ASP A 18 11.97 -0.19 14.15
C ASP A 18 11.84 1.22 14.75
N ALA A 19 12.60 2.20 14.24
CA ALA A 19 12.67 3.54 14.82
C ALA A 19 11.36 4.34 14.76
N CYS A 20 10.38 3.92 13.95
CA CYS A 20 9.04 4.50 13.91
C CYS A 20 7.99 3.51 14.45
N PRO A 21 7.33 3.82 15.58
CA PRO A 21 6.26 2.98 16.13
C PRO A 21 5.03 2.82 15.22
N ALA A 22 4.87 3.68 14.20
CA ALA A 22 3.83 3.57 13.19
C ALA A 22 4.34 2.94 11.87
N TYR A 23 5.60 2.48 11.81
CA TYR A 23 6.13 1.82 10.61
C TYR A 23 5.32 0.58 10.27
N GLN A 24 4.92 0.44 9.01
CA GLN A 24 4.28 -0.78 8.48
C GLN A 24 5.01 -1.17 7.20
N PRO A 25 5.79 -2.27 7.21
CA PRO A 25 6.67 -2.61 6.11
C PRO A 25 5.88 -2.98 4.85
N ARG A 26 6.28 -2.38 3.72
CA ARG A 26 5.77 -2.69 2.39
C ARG A 26 6.91 -2.67 1.38
N THR A 27 6.82 -3.51 0.35
CA THR A 27 7.74 -3.42 -0.79
C THR A 27 7.23 -2.42 -1.83
N PHE A 28 8.13 -1.55 -2.31
CA PHE A 28 7.90 -0.64 -3.43
C PHE A 28 8.79 -1.05 -4.61
N VAL A 29 8.21 -1.04 -5.82
CA VAL A 29 8.92 -1.33 -7.07
C VAL A 29 8.70 -0.15 -8.01
N ALA A 30 9.78 0.60 -8.27
CA ALA A 30 9.78 1.63 -9.30
C ALA A 30 9.99 1.01 -10.68
N LEU A 31 9.51 1.69 -11.73
CA LEU A 31 9.80 1.34 -13.11
C LEU A 31 10.74 2.37 -13.73
N ASP A 32 11.58 1.94 -14.68
CA ASP A 32 12.35 2.85 -15.54
C ASP A 32 11.49 3.43 -16.69
N LEU A 33 12.10 4.29 -17.52
CA LEU A 33 11.42 4.92 -18.67
C LEU A 33 10.95 3.93 -19.75
N ARG A 34 11.37 2.65 -19.67
CA ARG A 34 10.96 1.55 -20.55
C ARG A 34 10.09 0.54 -19.81
N TYR A 35 9.46 0.95 -18.71
CA TYR A 35 8.59 0.11 -17.88
C TYR A 35 9.26 -1.13 -17.28
N ARG A 36 10.59 -1.15 -17.15
CA ARG A 36 11.30 -2.27 -16.53
C ARG A 36 11.34 -2.07 -15.02
N PRO A 37 11.03 -3.10 -14.22
CA PRO A 37 11.10 -2.97 -12.76
C PRO A 37 12.54 -2.77 -12.31
N LEU A 38 12.73 -1.77 -11.45
CA LEU A 38 13.95 -1.59 -10.67
C LEU A 38 13.95 -2.55 -9.48
N GLN A 39 15.07 -2.61 -8.77
CA GLN A 39 15.19 -3.44 -7.57
C GLN A 39 14.13 -3.03 -6.55
N PRO A 40 13.34 -3.99 -6.01
CA PRO A 40 12.37 -3.69 -4.96
C PRO A 40 13.05 -3.16 -3.69
N VAL A 41 12.46 -2.14 -3.08
CA VAL A 41 12.94 -1.52 -1.83
C VAL A 41 11.88 -1.58 -0.75
N TRP A 42 12.30 -1.68 0.50
CA TRP A 42 11.40 -1.56 1.65
C TRP A 42 11.00 -0.11 1.87
N THR A 43 9.70 0.09 2.08
CA THR A 43 9.06 1.37 2.41
C THR A 43 8.05 1.18 3.54
N CYS A 44 7.39 2.28 3.93
CA CYS A 44 6.26 2.26 4.86
C CYS A 44 4.95 2.35 4.08
N GLN A 45 3.92 1.59 4.48
CA GLN A 45 2.56 1.68 3.94
C GLN A 45 1.98 3.10 4.03
N HIS A 46 2.37 3.88 5.04
CA HIS A 46 1.88 5.24 5.27
C HIS A 46 2.72 6.32 4.57
N LEU A 47 3.74 5.94 3.79
CA LEU A 47 4.58 6.92 3.09
C LEU A 47 3.92 7.34 1.78
N GLU A 48 3.64 8.62 1.65
CA GLU A 48 3.09 9.27 0.45
C GLU A 48 4.06 10.32 -0.08
N VAL A 49 3.89 10.71 -1.35
CA VAL A 49 4.62 11.83 -1.94
C VAL A 49 3.69 13.05 -1.98
N ARG A 50 4.08 14.15 -1.34
CA ARG A 50 3.33 15.41 -1.35
C ARG A 50 4.14 16.56 -1.93
N PRO A 51 3.52 17.49 -2.67
CA PRO A 51 4.18 18.72 -3.12
C PRO A 51 4.44 19.67 -1.94
N THR A 52 5.54 20.43 -2.00
CA THR A 52 5.80 21.55 -1.08
C THR A 52 5.30 22.86 -1.68
N GLY A 53 4.51 23.61 -0.92
CA GLY A 53 4.04 24.94 -1.30
C GLY A 53 3.05 24.96 -2.47
N ALA A 54 2.52 26.14 -2.78
CA ALA A 54 1.44 26.31 -3.78
C ALA A 54 1.86 26.01 -5.23
N THR A 55 3.16 26.07 -5.56
CA THR A 55 3.66 25.88 -6.93
C THR A 55 3.97 24.42 -7.28
N GLY A 56 4.04 23.51 -6.31
CA GLY A 56 4.14 22.07 -6.55
C GLY A 56 5.45 21.56 -7.18
N HIS A 57 6.50 22.38 -7.28
CA HIS A 57 7.76 22.01 -7.97
C HIS A 57 8.76 21.21 -7.13
N ARG A 58 8.55 21.08 -5.82
CA ARG A 58 9.36 20.20 -4.97
C ARG A 58 8.42 19.26 -4.24
N PHE A 59 8.92 18.06 -3.94
CA PHE A 59 8.15 17.01 -3.28
C PHE A 59 8.87 16.54 -2.03
N TYR A 60 8.11 16.03 -1.07
CA TYR A 60 8.63 15.40 0.13
C TYR A 60 7.83 14.13 0.44
N GLY A 61 8.44 13.23 1.22
CA GLY A 61 7.76 12.05 1.74
C GLY A 61 6.94 12.43 2.97
N SER A 62 5.61 12.45 2.84
CA SER A 62 4.69 12.68 3.95
C SER A 62 4.23 11.36 4.56
N CYS A 63 3.88 11.37 5.84
CA CYS A 63 3.16 10.28 6.49
C CYS A 63 1.66 10.55 6.37
N SER A 64 0.91 9.61 5.80
CA SER A 64 -0.55 9.73 5.66
C SER A 64 -1.29 9.79 6.99
N ILE A 65 -0.66 9.31 8.08
CA ILE A 65 -1.15 9.46 9.46
C ILE A 65 -1.05 10.92 9.95
N GLY A 66 -0.06 11.67 9.45
CA GLY A 66 0.21 13.05 9.86
C GLY A 66 1.52 13.23 10.63
N ASP A 67 1.52 14.18 11.55
CA ASP A 67 2.69 14.58 12.34
C ASP A 67 3.07 13.55 13.44
N ALA A 68 4.05 13.90 14.28
CA ALA A 68 4.50 13.03 15.36
C ALA A 68 3.38 12.67 16.35
N ALA A 69 2.56 13.65 16.76
CA ALA A 69 1.47 13.43 17.71
C ALA A 69 0.33 12.60 17.10
N ALA A 70 0.06 12.76 15.80
CA ALA A 70 -0.88 11.90 15.09
C ALA A 70 -0.40 10.45 15.02
N ARG A 71 0.91 10.22 14.79
CA ARG A 71 1.50 8.88 14.78
C ARG A 71 1.39 8.19 16.14
N GLU A 72 1.63 8.90 17.24
CA GLU A 72 1.47 8.35 18.60
C GLU A 72 0.01 7.95 18.89
N ARG A 73 -0.94 8.85 18.61
CA ARG A 73 -2.39 8.55 18.78
C ARG A 73 -2.84 7.37 17.93
N TRP A 74 -2.39 7.27 16.68
CA TRP A 74 -2.72 6.14 15.81
C TRP A 74 -2.18 4.82 16.39
N VAL A 75 -0.96 4.82 16.94
CA VAL A 75 -0.38 3.63 17.59
C VAL A 75 -1.20 3.19 18.81
N GLU A 76 -1.66 4.14 19.62
CA GLU A 76 -2.55 3.88 20.76
C GLU A 76 -3.90 3.30 20.31
N GLN A 77 -4.50 3.85 19.26
CA GLN A 77 -5.78 3.39 18.70
C GLN A 77 -5.70 1.95 18.16
N VAL A 78 -4.62 1.60 17.46
CA VAL A 78 -4.48 0.28 16.82
C VAL A 78 -3.92 -0.79 17.78
N ARG A 79 -3.47 -0.41 18.99
CA ARG A 79 -2.79 -1.23 20.02
C ARG A 79 -1.48 -1.86 19.51
N VAL A 80 -0.38 -1.59 20.22
CA VAL A 80 0.99 -2.02 19.85
C VAL A 80 1.14 -3.53 19.60
N VAL A 81 0.52 -4.40 20.43
CA VAL A 81 0.61 -5.86 20.27
C VAL A 81 0.01 -6.33 18.94
N ARG A 82 -1.10 -5.73 18.54
CA ARG A 82 -1.74 -5.99 17.25
C ARG A 82 -0.88 -5.47 16.10
N LEU A 83 -0.29 -4.29 16.25
CA LEU A 83 0.62 -3.73 15.23
C LEU A 83 1.85 -4.61 14.99
N GLN A 84 2.42 -5.21 16.04
CA GLN A 84 3.55 -6.13 15.86
C GLN A 84 3.15 -7.38 15.10
N ALA A 85 2.03 -8.02 15.47
CA ALA A 85 1.51 -9.18 14.74
C ALA A 85 1.26 -8.85 13.26
N LEU A 86 0.70 -7.67 12.96
CA LEU A 86 0.48 -7.21 11.59
C LEU A 86 1.78 -6.97 10.81
N ARG A 87 2.83 -6.44 11.46
CA ARG A 87 4.16 -6.29 10.86
C ARG A 87 4.79 -7.63 10.54
N ASP A 88 4.69 -8.58 11.46
CA ASP A 88 5.28 -9.90 11.31
C ASP A 88 4.59 -10.65 10.16
N LEU A 89 3.25 -10.62 10.13
CA LEU A 89 2.45 -11.14 9.01
C LEU A 89 2.82 -10.45 7.69
N SER A 90 2.86 -9.13 7.65
CA SER A 90 3.21 -8.37 6.43
C SER A 90 4.63 -8.69 5.95
N THR A 91 5.59 -8.83 6.86
CA THR A 91 6.98 -9.18 6.54
C THR A 91 7.07 -10.57 5.94
N GLN A 92 6.33 -11.53 6.49
CA GLN A 92 6.26 -12.89 5.97
C GLN A 92 5.60 -12.95 4.59
N VAL A 93 4.47 -12.26 4.39
CA VAL A 93 3.81 -12.14 3.09
C VAL A 93 4.75 -11.51 2.05
N ASN A 94 5.43 -10.42 2.40
CA ASN A 94 6.42 -9.80 1.50
C ASN A 94 7.56 -10.79 1.16
N ARG A 95 8.02 -11.61 2.12
CA ARG A 95 9.09 -12.58 1.91
C ARG A 95 8.67 -13.67 0.92
N ILE A 96 7.49 -14.26 1.09
CA ILE A 96 7.01 -15.33 0.20
C ILE A 96 6.67 -14.82 -1.20
N THR A 97 6.16 -13.58 -1.32
CA THR A 97 5.75 -13.00 -2.60
C THR A 97 6.89 -12.31 -3.36
N ARG A 98 8.03 -12.03 -2.72
CA ARG A 98 9.14 -11.26 -3.32
C ARG A 98 9.60 -11.75 -4.70
N PRO A 99 9.77 -13.06 -4.98
CA PRO A 99 10.15 -13.52 -6.31
C PRO A 99 9.09 -13.18 -7.37
N LEU A 100 7.81 -13.38 -7.01
CA LEU A 100 6.67 -13.12 -7.88
C LEU A 100 6.44 -11.62 -8.10
N LEU A 101 6.82 -10.76 -7.14
CA LEU A 101 6.63 -9.33 -7.27
C LEU A 101 7.42 -8.75 -8.44
N SER A 102 8.65 -9.19 -8.65
CA SER A 102 9.46 -8.78 -9.81
C SER A 102 8.89 -9.33 -11.12
N GLU A 103 8.42 -10.57 -11.15
CA GLU A 103 7.74 -11.16 -12.31
C GLU A 103 6.46 -10.39 -12.66
N LEU A 104 5.67 -10.04 -11.64
CA LEU A 104 4.39 -9.34 -11.77
C LEU A 104 4.59 -7.94 -12.37
N TRP A 105 5.55 -7.18 -11.85
CA TRP A 105 5.86 -5.85 -12.39
C TRP A 105 6.51 -5.90 -13.79
N ALA A 106 7.30 -6.93 -14.09
CA ALA A 106 7.82 -7.12 -15.44
C ALA A 106 6.71 -7.42 -16.45
N ALA A 107 5.75 -8.27 -16.09
CA ALA A 107 4.56 -8.51 -16.90
C ALA A 107 3.71 -7.25 -17.05
N LYS A 108 3.54 -6.50 -15.95
CA LYS A 108 2.80 -5.23 -15.96
C LYS A 108 3.44 -4.21 -16.90
N GLY A 109 4.77 -4.11 -16.90
CA GLY A 109 5.48 -3.21 -17.80
C GLY A 109 5.23 -3.50 -19.29
N ARG A 110 5.23 -4.78 -19.67
CA ARG A 110 4.90 -5.20 -21.04
C ARG A 110 3.43 -4.92 -21.39
N GLN A 111 2.52 -5.15 -20.44
CA GLN A 111 1.10 -4.80 -20.62
C GLN A 111 0.93 -3.30 -20.90
N LEU A 112 1.57 -2.43 -20.11
CA LEU A 112 1.51 -0.98 -20.29
C LEU A 112 2.13 -0.52 -21.63
N GLU A 113 3.21 -1.16 -22.07
CA GLU A 113 3.83 -0.90 -23.37
C GLU A 113 2.92 -1.35 -24.54
N ALA A 114 2.27 -2.51 -24.41
CA ALA A 114 1.32 -3.03 -25.39
C ALA A 114 0.05 -2.16 -25.48
N GLN A 115 -0.46 -1.65 -24.36
CA GLN A 115 -1.61 -0.73 -24.31
C GLN A 115 -1.37 0.58 -25.04
N LYS A 116 -0.11 1.05 -25.07
CA LYS A 116 0.29 2.23 -25.85
C LYS A 116 0.39 1.94 -27.36
N SER A 117 0.50 0.68 -27.73
CA SER A 117 0.64 0.22 -29.10
C SER A 117 -0.73 -0.14 -29.69
N SER A 118 -0.91 0.03 -31.00
CA SER A 118 -2.18 -0.28 -31.67
C SER A 118 -2.50 -1.78 -31.78
N GLN A 119 -1.67 -2.65 -31.19
CA GLN A 119 -1.71 -4.10 -31.39
C GLN A 119 -2.56 -4.86 -30.35
N GLY A 120 -3.19 -4.14 -29.41
CA GLY A 120 -3.94 -4.75 -28.31
C GLY A 120 -3.04 -5.37 -27.25
N ASP A 121 -3.57 -5.56 -26.05
CA ASP A 121 -2.81 -5.97 -24.85
C ASP A 121 -3.25 -7.33 -24.28
N ALA A 122 -4.18 -8.04 -24.93
CA ALA A 122 -4.83 -9.22 -24.38
C ALA A 122 -3.85 -10.32 -23.92
N ALA A 123 -2.78 -10.57 -24.69
CA ALA A 123 -1.77 -11.57 -24.34
C ALA A 123 -0.96 -11.15 -23.10
N GLU A 124 -0.59 -9.87 -23.01
CA GLU A 124 0.17 -9.35 -21.86
C GLU A 124 -0.71 -9.22 -20.62
N THR A 125 -1.99 -8.83 -20.78
CA THR A 125 -2.99 -8.86 -19.70
C THR A 125 -3.15 -10.27 -19.14
N LYS A 126 -3.19 -11.30 -20.00
CA LYS A 126 -3.20 -12.70 -19.55
C LYS A 126 -1.92 -13.07 -18.79
N ALA A 127 -0.76 -12.65 -19.26
CA ALA A 127 0.50 -12.90 -18.56
C ALA A 127 0.54 -12.25 -17.16
N VAL A 128 -0.01 -11.05 -17.01
CA VAL A 128 -0.16 -10.40 -15.69
C VAL A 128 -1.10 -11.22 -14.80
N GLN A 129 -2.24 -11.68 -15.34
CA GLN A 129 -3.19 -12.50 -14.60
C GLN A 129 -2.57 -13.81 -14.09
N GLU A 130 -1.79 -14.52 -14.92
CA GLU A 130 -1.13 -15.77 -14.53
C GLU A 130 -0.16 -15.60 -13.35
N VAL A 131 0.59 -14.49 -13.32
CA VAL A 131 1.47 -14.19 -12.18
C VAL A 131 0.66 -13.77 -10.95
N ALA A 132 -0.40 -12.98 -11.13
CA ALA A 132 -1.30 -12.59 -10.05
C ALA A 132 -1.98 -13.80 -9.41
N ASP A 133 -2.42 -14.79 -10.19
CA ASP A 133 -3.03 -16.04 -9.70
C ASP A 133 -2.05 -16.91 -8.92
N ARG A 134 -0.79 -16.99 -9.37
CA ARG A 134 0.28 -17.65 -8.62
C ARG A 134 0.55 -16.95 -7.28
N MET A 135 0.61 -15.62 -7.30
CA MET A 135 0.79 -14.82 -6.09
C MET A 135 -0.38 -15.01 -5.12
N ARG A 136 -1.62 -14.94 -5.64
CA ARG A 136 -2.83 -15.20 -4.88
C ARG A 136 -2.78 -16.56 -4.22
N SER A 137 -2.45 -17.61 -4.97
CA SER A 137 -2.38 -18.98 -4.47
C SER A 137 -1.37 -19.13 -3.33
N GLN A 138 -0.18 -18.54 -3.46
CA GLN A 138 0.84 -18.56 -2.41
C GLN A 138 0.40 -17.80 -1.15
N VAL A 139 -0.19 -16.62 -1.31
CA VAL A 139 -0.68 -15.84 -0.17
C VAL A 139 -1.86 -16.55 0.50
N LEU A 140 -2.79 -17.14 -0.25
CA LEU A 140 -3.91 -17.90 0.33
C LEU A 140 -3.43 -19.11 1.14
N ALA A 141 -2.45 -19.86 0.64
CA ALA A 141 -1.86 -20.96 1.41
C ALA A 141 -1.26 -20.47 2.74
N PHE A 142 -0.51 -19.36 2.70
CA PHE A 142 0.02 -18.73 3.92
C PHE A 142 -1.08 -18.26 4.88
N LEU A 143 -2.11 -17.56 4.38
CA LEU A 143 -3.21 -17.07 5.22
C LEU A 143 -3.98 -18.23 5.87
N ASP A 144 -4.12 -19.36 5.16
CA ASP A 144 -4.79 -20.56 5.67
C ASP A 144 -4.02 -21.19 6.85
N GLU A 145 -2.68 -21.27 6.73
CA GLU A 145 -1.80 -21.73 7.81
C GLU A 145 -1.80 -20.79 9.02
N HIS A 146 -2.06 -19.49 8.81
CA HIS A 146 -2.00 -18.44 9.81
C HIS A 146 -3.37 -17.90 10.27
N ARG A 147 -4.45 -18.67 10.09
CA ARG A 147 -5.82 -18.26 10.49
C ARG A 147 -5.92 -17.78 11.93
N VAL A 148 -5.30 -18.49 12.86
CA VAL A 148 -5.35 -18.14 14.30
C VAL A 148 -4.68 -16.80 14.56
N ASP A 149 -3.55 -16.53 13.91
CA ASP A 149 -2.80 -15.27 14.05
C ASP A 149 -3.58 -14.09 13.47
N LEU A 150 -4.26 -14.30 12.33
CA LEU A 150 -5.14 -13.30 11.70
C LEU A 150 -6.30 -12.93 12.63
N GLU A 151 -7.02 -13.92 13.17
CA GLU A 151 -8.14 -13.68 14.10
C GLU A 151 -7.65 -13.03 15.40
N GLY A 152 -6.49 -13.44 15.93
CA GLY A 152 -5.85 -12.79 17.08
C GLY A 152 -5.49 -11.32 16.82
N ALA A 153 -5.15 -10.98 15.58
CA ALA A 153 -4.96 -9.61 15.11
C ALA A 153 -6.27 -8.91 14.67
N SER A 154 -7.42 -9.52 14.93
CA SER A 154 -8.77 -9.10 14.50
C SER A 154 -8.84 -8.77 13.00
N LEU A 155 -8.20 -9.60 12.19
CA LEU A 155 -8.32 -9.63 10.73
C LEU A 155 -9.14 -10.87 10.34
N PRO A 156 -10.45 -10.74 10.07
CA PRO A 156 -11.27 -11.88 9.68
C PRO A 156 -10.71 -12.51 8.41
N TYR A 157 -10.42 -13.82 8.44
CA TYR A 157 -9.77 -14.51 7.33
C TYR A 157 -10.50 -14.28 5.99
N ASP A 158 -11.83 -14.48 5.97
CA ASP A 158 -12.62 -14.38 4.73
C ASP A 158 -12.56 -12.97 4.13
N ALA A 159 -12.55 -11.94 4.99
CA ALA A 159 -12.44 -10.56 4.55
C ALA A 159 -11.05 -10.26 3.96
N VAL A 160 -9.97 -10.82 4.52
CA VAL A 160 -8.62 -10.71 3.96
C VAL A 160 -8.50 -11.43 2.61
N VAL A 161 -9.12 -12.61 2.47
CA VAL A 161 -9.16 -13.35 1.20
C VAL A 161 -9.86 -12.56 0.10
N VAL A 162 -11.00 -11.94 0.42
CA VAL A 162 -11.71 -11.05 -0.51
C VAL A 162 -10.84 -9.86 -0.88
N LEU A 163 -10.24 -9.19 0.11
CA LEU A 163 -9.38 -8.03 -0.09
C LEU A 163 -8.20 -8.33 -1.03
N LEU A 164 -7.52 -9.46 -0.83
CA LEU A 164 -6.43 -9.91 -1.70
C LEU A 164 -6.89 -10.06 -3.16
N GLY A 165 -8.06 -10.67 -3.37
CA GLY A 165 -8.66 -10.83 -4.70
C GLY A 165 -8.88 -9.48 -5.38
N VAL A 166 -9.52 -8.55 -4.68
CA VAL A 166 -9.83 -7.22 -5.24
C VAL A 166 -8.56 -6.41 -5.53
N VAL A 167 -7.55 -6.46 -4.64
CA VAL A 167 -6.28 -5.75 -4.86
C VAL A 167 -5.57 -6.27 -6.11
N LEU A 168 -5.51 -7.59 -6.30
CA LEU A 168 -4.87 -8.18 -7.47
C LEU A 168 -5.66 -7.88 -8.76
N GLU A 169 -6.98 -7.96 -8.73
CA GLU A 169 -7.83 -7.63 -9.88
C GLU A 169 -7.69 -6.15 -10.29
N ARG A 170 -7.66 -5.23 -9.33
CA ARG A 170 -7.37 -3.81 -9.58
C ARG A 170 -5.98 -3.61 -10.17
N PHE A 171 -4.98 -4.35 -9.68
CA PHE A 171 -3.64 -4.31 -10.26
C PHE A 171 -3.60 -4.85 -11.70
N VAL A 172 -4.33 -5.92 -12.03
CA VAL A 172 -4.39 -6.43 -13.41
C VAL A 172 -5.04 -5.41 -14.35
N SER A 173 -6.14 -4.80 -13.91
CA SER A 173 -6.96 -3.88 -14.71
C SER A 173 -6.42 -2.44 -14.80
N GLN A 174 -5.53 -2.00 -13.91
CA GLN A 174 -5.02 -0.63 -13.95
C GLN A 174 -4.22 -0.33 -15.22
N THR A 175 -4.27 0.91 -15.70
CA THR A 175 -3.53 1.38 -16.89
C THR A 175 -2.38 2.34 -16.54
N SER A 176 -2.03 2.43 -15.25
CA SER A 176 -0.95 3.27 -14.75
C SER A 176 0.20 2.44 -14.15
N THR A 177 1.34 3.12 -13.97
CA THR A 177 2.50 2.60 -13.23
C THR A 177 2.39 2.79 -11.72
N ASP A 178 1.35 3.49 -11.27
CA ASP A 178 1.16 3.76 -9.86
C ASP A 178 0.72 2.49 -9.14
N ALA A 179 0.98 2.42 -7.84
CA ALA A 179 0.30 1.43 -7.03
C ALA A 179 -1.22 1.74 -7.05
N PRO A 180 -2.10 0.71 -7.05
CA PRO A 180 -3.54 0.94 -6.95
C PRO A 180 -3.84 1.85 -5.74
N ALA A 181 -4.64 2.90 -5.96
CA ALA A 181 -4.96 3.86 -4.93
C ALA A 181 -5.90 3.24 -3.88
N GLY A 182 -5.41 3.18 -2.64
CA GLY A 182 -6.17 2.76 -1.47
C GLY A 182 -6.73 1.33 -1.53
N LEU A 183 -7.37 0.91 -0.45
CA LEU A 183 -8.17 -0.31 -0.45
C LEU A 183 -9.64 0.04 -0.77
N PRO A 184 -10.37 -0.84 -1.47
CA PRO A 184 -11.78 -0.65 -1.79
C PRO A 184 -12.60 -0.38 -0.52
N PRO A 185 -13.26 0.78 -0.36
CA PRO A 185 -14.10 1.05 0.81
C PRO A 185 -15.18 -0.01 1.03
N GLU A 186 -15.72 -0.55 -0.06
CA GLU A 186 -16.75 -1.60 -0.07
C GLU A 186 -16.30 -2.89 0.64
N VAL A 187 -15.01 -3.22 0.60
CA VAL A 187 -14.46 -4.41 1.27
C VAL A 187 -14.08 -4.08 2.72
N LEU A 188 -13.75 -2.82 3.00
CA LEU A 188 -13.36 -2.39 4.34
C LEU A 188 -14.54 -2.29 5.31
N VAL A 189 -15.77 -2.10 4.83
CA VAL A 189 -16.99 -1.96 5.65
C VAL A 189 -17.19 -3.16 6.60
N ASP A 190 -16.80 -4.36 6.18
CA ASP A 190 -16.98 -5.59 6.97
C ASP A 190 -15.91 -5.76 8.06
N PHE A 191 -14.87 -4.93 8.07
CA PHE A 191 -13.83 -5.01 9.08
C PHE A 191 -14.12 -4.15 10.31
N PRO A 192 -13.71 -4.60 11.51
CA PRO A 192 -13.71 -3.76 12.71
C PRO A 192 -13.04 -2.40 12.49
N GLU A 193 -13.53 -1.36 13.16
CA GLU A 193 -13.04 0.02 13.00
C GLU A 193 -11.51 0.15 13.13
N ALA A 194 -10.90 -0.54 14.09
CA ALA A 194 -9.44 -0.55 14.25
C ALA A 194 -8.68 -1.10 13.02
N VAL A 195 -9.27 -2.03 12.26
CA VAL A 195 -8.71 -2.51 11.00
C VAL A 195 -8.87 -1.48 9.89
N ARG A 196 -10.04 -0.82 9.83
CA ARG A 196 -10.30 0.22 8.84
C ARG A 196 -9.31 1.38 9.02
N ILE A 197 -9.07 1.81 10.26
CA ILE A 197 -8.05 2.83 10.61
C ILE A 197 -6.62 2.35 10.28
N PHE A 198 -6.34 1.05 10.37
CA PHE A 198 -5.05 0.51 9.98
C PHE A 198 -4.80 0.65 8.46
N PHE A 199 -5.80 0.30 7.66
CA PHE A 199 -5.72 0.34 6.20
C PHE A 199 -5.89 1.75 5.62
N ASP A 200 -6.70 2.57 6.29
CA ASP A 200 -7.00 3.95 5.94
C ASP A 200 -6.94 4.84 7.20
N PRO A 201 -5.74 5.36 7.53
CA PRO A 201 -5.55 6.21 8.71
C PRO A 201 -6.40 7.48 8.72
N SER A 202 -6.93 7.91 7.58
CA SER A 202 -7.78 9.11 7.50
C SER A 202 -9.13 8.92 8.22
N GLN A 203 -9.59 7.67 8.40
CA GLN A 203 -10.83 7.37 9.13
C GLN A 203 -10.71 7.54 10.65
N GLY A 204 -9.50 7.52 11.21
CA GLY A 204 -9.26 7.75 12.64
C GLY A 204 -9.09 9.22 13.01
N ALA A 205 -9.03 10.11 12.00
CA ALA A 205 -8.78 11.53 12.16
C ALA A 205 -10.07 12.38 12.31
N SER A 206 -11.24 11.76 12.48
CA SER A 206 -12.55 12.44 12.43
C SER A 206 -12.83 13.49 13.51
N ASP A 207 -11.91 13.74 14.45
CA ASP A 207 -12.00 14.82 15.44
C ASP A 207 -10.98 15.95 15.21
N SER A 208 -10.91 16.49 13.99
CA SER A 208 -10.37 17.85 13.74
C SER A 208 -10.98 18.45 12.46
N PRO A 209 -11.33 19.75 12.46
CA PRO A 209 -12.23 20.31 11.46
C PRO A 209 -11.55 20.43 10.10
N SER A 210 -12.20 19.84 9.10
CA SER A 210 -11.97 20.16 7.68
C SER A 210 -12.13 21.65 7.44
N SER A 211 -11.06 22.33 7.07
CA SER A 211 -11.14 23.62 6.40
C SER A 211 -9.98 23.81 5.44
N VAL A 212 -10.12 23.21 4.25
CA VAL A 212 -9.60 23.80 3.02
C VAL A 212 -10.78 23.97 2.08
N GLN A 213 -11.43 25.13 2.20
CA GLN A 213 -12.32 25.65 1.16
C GLN A 213 -11.51 25.82 -0.12
N GLN A 214 -11.88 25.10 -1.18
CA GLN A 214 -11.47 25.44 -2.54
C GLN A 214 -12.03 26.84 -2.87
N PRO A 215 -11.21 27.78 -3.37
CA PRO A 215 -11.73 29.00 -3.95
C PRO A 215 -12.44 28.69 -5.28
N PRO A 216 -13.51 29.41 -5.64
CA PRO A 216 -14.26 29.16 -6.87
C PRO A 216 -13.42 29.53 -8.09
N LEU A 217 -13.49 28.68 -9.12
CA LEU A 217 -13.04 29.01 -10.47
C LEU A 217 -13.86 30.19 -10.97
N ALA A 218 -13.21 31.33 -11.19
CA ALA A 218 -13.79 32.47 -11.89
C ALA A 218 -13.84 32.17 -13.40
N SER A 219 -15.03 32.36 -13.99
CA SER A 219 -15.33 32.31 -15.41
C SER A 219 -14.66 33.42 -16.22
#